data_AF-A0A954FVY8-F1
#
_entry.id   AF-A0A954FVY8-F1
#
_cell.length_a   1.000
_cell.length_b   1.000
_cell.length_c   1.000
_cell.angle_alpha   90.00
_cell.angle_beta   90.00
_cell.angle_gamma   90.00
#
_symmetry.space_group_name_H-M   'P 1'
#
loop_
_entity.id
_entity.type
_entity.pdbx_description
1 polymer ?
#
loop_
_entity_poly.entity_id
_entity_poly.type
_entity_poly.pdbx_seq_one_letter_code
_entity_poly.pdbx_strand_id
1 'polypeptide(L)'
;MQKMKLLRLSFMFLLLQSASAQNADIDSSKIESTRQAFFAAVDDARTEVIEEFDKKIRNARSAGDLETVESLTTEKQEFTKRGTTPLSVNMLAFRRKLSSALRTLKHNFEEAIKKAGQQGKIDEATRLRDELQSFEESPLNSTSWGSADYKIQSGAGDFQPFTNRARAYTNRIYVWNDISPTWPLKQFAPVTGGKRVPIQIAVTSPGWVFIAFSQGDPTQVETYLKHHSWQPTAYAFSYSAAGKTQMRIFRKHLPVGEHVIPWFNFSGPVLIKP
;
A
#
# COMPACT_ATOMS: atom_id res chain seq x y z
N MET A 1 -57.12 14.12 59.61
CA MET A 1 -56.14 15.01 58.94
C MET A 1 -54.74 14.55 59.28
N GLN A 2 -54.11 13.78 58.40
CA GLN A 2 -52.82 13.10 58.64
C GLN A 2 -51.76 13.75 57.73
N LYS A 3 -50.73 14.36 58.32
CA LYS A 3 -49.63 15.02 57.59
C LYS A 3 -48.53 13.99 57.30
N MET A 4 -48.40 13.55 56.05
CA MET A 4 -47.25 12.77 55.58
C MET A 4 -46.08 13.72 55.27
N LYS A 5 -44.95 13.52 55.98
CA LYS A 5 -43.67 14.16 55.69
C LYS A 5 -42.96 13.35 54.59
N LEU A 6 -42.75 13.97 53.44
CA LEU A 6 -41.97 13.43 52.33
C LEU A 6 -40.47 13.60 52.65
N LEU A 7 -39.78 12.50 52.95
CA LEU A 7 -38.32 12.48 53.14
C LEU A 7 -37.66 12.41 51.75
N ARG A 8 -37.04 13.51 51.30
CA ARG A 8 -36.21 13.53 50.08
C ARG A 8 -34.85 12.94 50.40
N LEU A 9 -34.59 11.73 49.92
CA LEU A 9 -33.28 11.08 49.96
C LEU A 9 -32.48 11.52 48.73
N SER A 10 -31.60 12.51 48.90
CA SER A 10 -30.66 12.95 47.85
C SER A 10 -29.53 11.92 47.73
N PHE A 11 -29.59 11.11 46.68
CA PHE A 11 -28.52 10.19 46.29
C PHE A 11 -27.39 10.99 45.63
N MET A 12 -26.32 11.24 46.38
CA MET A 12 -25.12 11.92 45.90
C MET A 12 -24.31 10.94 45.04
N PHE A 13 -24.53 10.97 43.73
CA PHE A 13 -23.82 10.14 42.75
C PHE A 13 -22.40 10.70 42.60
N LEU A 14 -21.43 10.04 43.23
CA LEU A 14 -20.00 10.32 43.07
C LEU A 14 -19.62 9.94 41.62
N LEU A 15 -19.52 10.94 40.75
CA LEU A 15 -18.95 10.79 39.41
C LEU A 15 -17.44 10.53 39.56
N LEU A 16 -17.04 9.25 39.63
CA LEU A 16 -15.71 8.87 39.19
C LEU A 16 -15.62 9.18 37.70
N GLN A 17 -15.10 10.36 37.38
CA GLN A 17 -14.58 10.62 36.05
C GLN A 17 -13.37 9.71 35.88
N SER A 18 -13.59 8.55 35.27
CA SER A 18 -12.52 7.79 34.65
C SER A 18 -11.84 8.74 33.68
N ALA A 19 -10.67 9.26 34.06
CA ALA A 19 -9.75 9.89 33.14
C ALA A 19 -9.34 8.79 32.15
N SER A 20 -10.14 8.61 31.10
CA SER A 20 -9.71 7.96 29.89
C SER A 20 -8.51 8.78 29.43
N ALA A 21 -7.31 8.27 29.73
CA ALA A 21 -6.08 8.76 29.18
C ALA A 21 -6.31 8.82 27.67
N GLN A 22 -6.56 10.03 27.17
CA GLN A 22 -6.38 10.37 25.78
C GLN A 22 -4.89 10.18 25.56
N ASN A 23 -4.50 8.92 25.36
CA ASN A 23 -3.23 8.56 24.77
C ASN A 23 -3.24 9.31 23.45
N ALA A 24 -2.61 10.49 23.44
CA ALA A 24 -2.37 11.26 22.25
C ALA A 24 -1.62 10.30 21.33
N ASP A 25 -2.38 9.70 20.44
CA ASP A 25 -1.91 8.72 19.48
C ASP A 25 -0.78 9.43 18.73
N ILE A 26 0.42 8.85 18.76
CA ILE A 26 1.62 9.52 18.26
C ILE A 26 1.39 9.80 16.80
N ASP A 27 1.02 11.05 16.49
CA ASP A 27 0.84 11.68 15.17
C ASP A 27 0.77 10.71 13.99
N SER A 28 -0.13 9.72 14.11
CA SER A 28 -0.15 8.54 13.25
C SER A 28 -0.59 8.94 11.85
N SER A 29 -1.44 9.97 11.80
CA SER A 29 -1.82 10.70 10.60
C SER A 29 -0.65 11.40 9.91
N LYS A 30 0.28 12.05 10.64
CA LYS A 30 1.45 12.69 10.02
C LYS A 30 2.43 11.68 9.45
N ILE A 31 2.71 10.59 10.17
CA ILE A 31 3.59 9.54 9.63
C ILE A 31 2.96 8.90 8.40
N GLU A 32 1.66 8.61 8.43
CA GLU A 32 0.96 8.09 7.26
C GLU A 32 0.98 9.06 6.08
N SER A 33 0.69 10.34 6.31
CA SER A 33 0.80 11.40 5.29
C SER A 33 2.21 11.48 4.70
N THR A 34 3.24 11.34 5.54
CA THR A 34 4.65 11.35 5.10
C THR A 34 4.97 10.14 4.21
N ARG A 35 4.48 8.94 4.54
CA ARG A 35 4.62 7.75 3.66
C ARG A 35 3.97 7.99 2.30
N GLN A 36 2.74 8.51 2.32
CA GLN A 36 1.98 8.78 1.10
C GLN A 36 2.70 9.81 0.21
N ALA A 37 3.24 10.87 0.82
CA ALA A 37 4.03 11.87 0.11
C ALA A 37 5.31 11.28 -0.52
N PHE A 38 6.01 10.40 0.20
CA PHE A 38 7.19 9.71 -0.34
C PHE A 38 6.83 8.86 -1.56
N PHE A 39 5.76 8.06 -1.49
CA PHE A 39 5.34 7.23 -2.62
C PHE A 39 4.85 8.05 -3.81
N ALA A 40 4.11 9.13 -3.55
CA ALA A 40 3.72 10.06 -4.60
C ALA A 40 4.94 10.65 -5.30
N ALA A 41 5.98 11.04 -4.55
CA ALA A 41 7.23 11.54 -5.13
C ALA A 41 7.97 10.48 -5.96
N VAL A 42 7.94 9.21 -5.56
CA VAL A 42 8.49 8.09 -6.34
C VAL A 42 7.74 7.94 -7.66
N ASP A 43 6.42 7.89 -7.64
CA ASP A 43 5.61 7.72 -8.85
C ASP A 43 5.71 8.92 -9.80
N ASP A 44 5.78 10.13 -9.25
CA ASP A 44 6.00 11.36 -10.00
C ASP A 44 7.39 11.35 -10.67
N ALA A 45 8.45 10.97 -9.94
CA ALA A 45 9.79 10.80 -10.51
C ALA A 45 9.81 9.75 -11.65
N ARG A 46 9.07 8.65 -11.51
CA ARG A 46 8.96 7.61 -12.54
C ARG A 46 8.26 8.13 -13.79
N THR A 47 7.20 8.92 -13.61
CA THR A 47 6.43 9.50 -14.70
C THR A 47 7.31 10.39 -15.57
N GLU A 48 8.15 11.23 -14.95
CA GLU A 48 9.12 12.07 -15.68
C GLU A 48 10.10 11.24 -16.55
N VAL A 49 10.62 10.11 -16.03
CA VAL A 49 11.50 9.22 -16.79
C VAL A 49 10.77 8.58 -17.98
N ILE A 50 9.51 8.16 -17.77
CA ILE A 50 8.66 7.59 -18.82
C ILE A 50 8.35 8.62 -19.92
N GLU A 51 8.07 9.87 -19.55
CA GLU A 51 7.82 10.94 -20.49
C GLU A 51 9.06 11.27 -21.34
N GLU A 52 10.26 11.24 -20.75
CA GLU A 52 11.51 11.42 -21.48
C GLU A 52 11.77 10.27 -22.47
N PHE A 53 11.45 9.02 -22.09
CA PHE A 53 11.44 7.90 -23.05
C PHE A 53 10.47 8.17 -24.20
N ASP A 54 9.24 8.56 -23.90
CA ASP A 54 8.22 8.81 -24.93
C ASP A 54 8.62 9.93 -25.89
N LYS A 55 9.28 10.96 -25.38
CA LYS A 55 9.87 12.03 -26.19
C LYS A 55 10.96 11.50 -27.13
N LYS A 56 11.91 10.72 -26.60
CA LYS A 56 13.01 10.13 -27.40
C LYS A 56 12.49 9.16 -28.47
N ILE A 57 11.52 8.30 -28.12
CA ILE A 57 10.87 7.37 -29.06
C ILE A 57 10.15 8.13 -30.18
N ARG A 58 9.41 9.20 -29.86
CA ARG A 58 8.77 10.04 -30.88
C ARG A 58 9.79 10.65 -31.83
N ASN A 59 10.89 11.19 -31.30
CA ASN A 59 11.94 11.79 -32.13
C ASN A 59 12.61 10.78 -33.07
N ALA A 60 12.98 9.59 -32.56
CA ALA A 60 13.55 8.51 -33.37
C ALA A 60 12.58 8.05 -34.46
N ARG A 61 11.29 7.91 -34.13
CA ARG A 61 10.24 7.57 -35.11
C ARG A 61 10.12 8.63 -36.22
N SER A 62 10.12 9.92 -35.86
CA SER A 62 10.07 11.00 -36.84
C SER A 62 11.31 11.05 -37.74
N ALA A 63 12.45 10.54 -37.27
CA ALA A 63 13.68 10.42 -38.06
C ALA A 63 13.75 9.14 -38.91
N GLY A 64 12.77 8.22 -38.79
CA GLY A 64 12.81 6.91 -39.47
C GLY A 64 13.82 5.92 -38.87
N ASP A 65 14.34 6.19 -37.67
CA ASP A 65 15.30 5.34 -36.97
C ASP A 65 14.57 4.24 -36.17
N LEU A 66 14.27 3.13 -36.85
CA LEU A 66 13.52 2.01 -36.29
C LEU A 66 14.30 1.26 -35.19
N GLU A 67 15.62 1.14 -35.34
CA GLU A 67 16.48 0.44 -34.37
C GLU A 67 16.46 1.17 -33.02
N THR A 68 16.61 2.50 -33.04
CA THR A 68 16.52 3.31 -31.81
C THR A 68 15.11 3.24 -31.19
N VAL A 69 14.04 3.21 -31.99
CA VAL A 69 12.66 3.05 -31.47
C VAL A 69 12.50 1.74 -30.71
N GLU A 70 12.99 0.62 -31.26
CA GLU A 70 12.91 -0.70 -30.64
C GLU A 70 13.73 -0.77 -29.35
N SER A 71 14.97 -0.29 -29.39
CA SER A 71 15.86 -0.25 -28.21
C SER A 71 15.25 0.56 -27.07
N LEU A 72 14.79 1.79 -27.35
CA LEU A 72 14.18 2.66 -26.34
C LEU A 72 12.87 2.08 -25.80
N THR A 73 12.08 1.40 -26.64
CA THR A 73 10.82 0.77 -26.21
C THR A 73 11.10 -0.39 -25.25
N THR A 74 12.09 -1.24 -25.57
CA THR A 74 12.52 -2.34 -24.70
C THR A 74 13.03 -1.81 -23.36
N GLU A 75 13.90 -0.80 -23.39
CA GLU A 75 14.45 -0.21 -22.17
C GLU A 75 13.38 0.47 -21.31
N LYS A 76 12.43 1.19 -21.92
CA LYS A 76 11.26 1.74 -21.22
C LYS A 76 10.46 0.64 -20.53
N GLN A 77 10.27 -0.52 -21.17
CA GLN A 77 9.56 -1.64 -20.58
C GLN A 77 10.33 -2.25 -19.40
N GLU A 78 11.64 -2.41 -19.52
CA GLU A 78 12.50 -2.91 -18.44
C GLU A 78 12.52 -1.95 -17.25
N PHE A 79 12.61 -0.64 -17.49
CA PHE A 79 12.44 0.37 -16.44
C PHE A 79 11.06 0.27 -15.79
N THR A 80 9.98 0.23 -16.58
CA THR A 80 8.61 0.24 -16.05
C THR A 80 8.28 -1.02 -15.25
N LYS A 81 8.73 -2.20 -15.72
CA LYS A 81 8.40 -3.49 -15.13
C LYS A 81 9.34 -3.86 -13.99
N ARG A 82 10.66 -3.78 -14.24
CA ARG A 82 11.70 -4.26 -13.32
C ARG A 82 12.36 -3.15 -12.52
N GLY A 83 12.19 -1.91 -12.94
CA GLY A 83 12.89 -0.78 -12.35
C GLY A 83 14.36 -0.69 -12.74
N THR A 84 14.78 -1.39 -13.80
CA THR A 84 16.15 -1.37 -14.30
C THR A 84 16.56 0.06 -14.66
N THR A 85 17.72 0.52 -14.17
CA THR A 85 18.22 1.86 -14.46
C THR A 85 18.47 2.03 -15.96
N PRO A 86 17.83 3.01 -16.62
CA PRO A 86 18.02 3.21 -18.03
C PRO A 86 19.37 3.88 -18.32
N LEU A 87 20.02 3.45 -19.39
CA LEU A 87 21.21 4.02 -20.00
C LEU A 87 20.87 5.22 -20.91
N SER A 88 19.71 5.20 -21.58
CA SER A 88 19.36 6.23 -22.57
C SER A 88 18.70 7.49 -21.98
N VAL A 89 18.30 7.46 -20.71
CA VAL A 89 17.66 8.57 -19.99
C VAL A 89 18.54 9.02 -18.83
N ASN A 90 18.70 10.33 -18.67
CA ASN A 90 19.47 10.89 -17.56
C ASN A 90 18.73 10.74 -16.22
N MET A 91 19.25 9.88 -15.36
CA MET A 91 18.65 9.56 -14.05
C MET A 91 18.99 10.54 -12.93
N LEU A 92 19.69 11.65 -13.19
CA LEU A 92 20.06 12.61 -12.17
C LEU A 92 18.85 13.29 -11.52
N ALA A 93 17.87 13.70 -12.32
CA ALA A 93 16.64 14.34 -11.82
C ALA A 93 15.84 13.38 -10.93
N PHE A 94 15.63 12.15 -11.41
CA PHE A 94 15.01 11.06 -10.66
C PHE A 94 15.67 10.84 -9.30
N ARG A 95 17.01 10.67 -9.28
CA ARG A 95 17.78 10.45 -8.05
C ARG A 95 17.67 11.64 -7.07
N ARG A 96 17.72 12.88 -7.57
CA ARG A 96 17.57 14.07 -6.72
C ARG A 96 16.18 14.12 -6.05
N LYS A 97 15.12 13.82 -6.80
CA LYS A 97 13.75 13.82 -6.30
C LYS A 97 13.54 12.74 -5.24
N LEU A 98 14.04 11.53 -5.48
CA LEU A 98 14.02 10.44 -4.49
C LEU A 98 14.81 10.78 -3.24
N SER A 99 16.05 11.26 -3.37
CA SER A 99 16.88 11.64 -2.22
C SER A 99 16.24 12.74 -1.37
N SER A 100 15.56 13.70 -2.02
CA SER A 100 14.81 14.75 -1.32
C SER A 100 13.63 14.15 -0.53
N ALA A 101 12.81 13.32 -1.18
CA ALA A 101 11.67 12.68 -0.56
C ALA A 101 12.08 11.76 0.61
N LEU A 102 13.15 10.98 0.44
CA LEU A 102 13.69 10.09 1.48
C LEU A 102 14.20 10.89 2.68
N ARG A 103 14.85 12.04 2.45
CA ARG A 103 15.31 12.93 3.54
C ARG A 103 14.13 13.45 4.36
N THR A 104 13.05 13.87 3.70
CA THR A 104 11.83 14.33 4.39
C THR A 104 11.15 13.19 5.17
N LEU A 105 11.09 11.99 4.58
CA LEU A 105 10.57 10.80 5.25
C LEU A 105 11.38 10.50 6.52
N LYS A 106 12.70 10.38 6.37
CA LYS A 106 13.63 10.09 7.47
C LYS A 106 13.49 11.08 8.62
N HIS A 107 13.52 12.38 8.34
CA HIS A 107 13.38 13.41 9.36
C HIS A 107 12.08 13.25 10.18
N ASN A 108 10.93 13.04 9.51
CA ASN A 108 9.66 12.87 10.21
C ASN A 108 9.59 11.57 11.03
N PHE A 109 10.16 10.48 10.52
CA PHE A 109 10.25 9.21 11.26
C PHE A 109 11.16 9.34 12.49
N GLU A 110 12.32 9.96 12.37
CA GLU A 110 13.25 10.18 13.48
C GLU A 110 12.60 11.01 14.60
N GLU A 111 11.86 12.07 14.26
CA GLU A 111 11.09 12.85 15.22
C GLU A 111 10.00 12.02 15.92
N ALA A 112 9.28 11.17 15.19
CA ALA A 112 8.27 10.28 15.78
C ALA A 112 8.87 9.18 16.66
N ILE A 113 10.00 8.58 16.25
CA ILE A 113 10.75 7.60 17.05
C ILE A 113 11.22 8.25 18.37
N LYS A 114 11.78 9.46 18.30
CA LYS A 114 12.22 10.21 19.48
C LYS A 114 11.05 10.50 20.42
N LYS A 115 9.92 10.97 19.89
CA LYS A 115 8.70 11.23 20.67
C LYS A 115 8.15 9.95 21.32
N ALA A 116 8.10 8.84 20.59
CA ALA A 116 7.68 7.55 21.12
C ALA A 116 8.57 7.07 22.28
N GLY A 117 9.90 7.24 22.15
CA GLY A 117 10.85 6.95 23.21
C GLY A 117 10.65 7.82 24.45
N GLN A 118 10.44 9.13 24.28
CA GLN A 118 10.15 10.06 25.39
C GLN A 118 8.85 9.71 26.14
N GLN A 119 7.88 9.09 25.45
CA GLN A 119 6.63 8.62 26.03
C GLN A 119 6.71 7.20 26.64
N GLY A 120 7.88 6.56 26.63
CA GLY A 120 8.06 5.19 27.11
C GLY A 120 7.45 4.12 26.19
N LYS A 121 7.02 4.47 24.97
CA LYS A 121 6.41 3.54 24.00
C LYS A 121 7.49 2.87 23.15
N ILE A 122 8.30 2.03 23.78
CA ILE A 122 9.49 1.41 23.18
C ILE A 122 9.17 0.53 21.98
N ASP A 123 8.09 -0.26 22.04
CA ASP A 123 7.65 -1.12 20.94
C ASP A 123 7.30 -0.32 19.68
N GLU A 124 6.66 0.83 19.87
CA GLU A 124 6.31 1.72 18.75
C GLU A 124 7.52 2.39 18.14
N ALA A 125 8.45 2.89 18.98
CA ALA A 125 9.71 3.47 18.53
C ALA A 125 10.53 2.45 17.73
N THR A 126 10.58 1.20 18.20
CA THR A 126 11.26 0.10 17.50
C THR A 126 10.60 -0.20 16.17
N ARG A 127 9.28 -0.35 16.13
CA ARG A 127 8.52 -0.53 14.87
C ARG A 127 8.81 0.57 13.86
N LEU A 128 8.76 1.84 14.27
CA LEU A 128 9.02 2.97 13.39
C LEU A 128 10.46 2.97 12.86
N ARG A 129 11.43 2.53 13.68
CA ARG A 129 12.83 2.37 13.26
C ARG A 129 12.97 1.27 12.20
N ASP A 130 12.39 0.10 12.44
CA ASP A 130 12.45 -1.02 11.50
C ASP A 130 11.76 -0.64 10.17
N GLU A 131 10.65 0.10 10.26
CA GLU A 131 9.96 0.62 9.10
C GLU A 131 10.83 1.63 8.33
N LEU A 132 11.44 2.62 9.01
CA LEU A 132 12.35 3.56 8.38
C LEU A 132 13.53 2.83 7.71
N GLN A 133 14.12 1.85 8.38
CA GLN A 133 15.19 1.03 7.82
C GLN A 133 14.74 0.33 6.53
N SER A 134 13.49 -0.17 6.47
CA SER A 134 12.96 -0.77 5.23
C SER A 134 12.82 0.22 4.07
N PHE A 135 12.66 1.51 4.33
CA PHE A 135 12.68 2.55 3.30
C PHE A 135 14.12 2.88 2.86
N GLU A 136 15.07 2.90 3.78
CA GLU A 136 16.49 3.17 3.50
C GLU A 136 17.15 2.00 2.73
N GLU A 137 16.81 0.77 3.09
CA GLU A 137 17.22 -0.45 2.40
C GLU A 137 16.42 -0.73 1.13
N SER A 138 15.34 0.03 0.90
CA SER A 138 14.44 -0.19 -0.21
C SER A 138 15.22 -0.20 -1.54
N PRO A 139 14.87 -1.09 -2.47
CA PRO A 139 15.44 -1.11 -3.81
C PRO A 139 15.27 0.18 -4.61
N LEU A 140 14.56 1.19 -4.09
CA LEU A 140 14.61 2.56 -4.62
C LEU A 140 16.05 3.13 -4.62
N ASN A 141 16.92 2.60 -3.77
CA ASN A 141 18.38 2.83 -3.76
C ASN A 141 19.18 1.77 -4.53
N SER A 142 18.53 0.70 -5.00
CA SER A 142 19.14 -0.36 -5.80
C SER A 142 18.56 -0.39 -7.22
N THR A 143 19.05 -1.28 -8.06
CA THR A 143 18.76 -1.30 -9.50
C THR A 143 17.41 -1.92 -9.89
N SER A 144 16.54 -2.29 -8.93
CA SER A 144 15.24 -2.93 -9.24
C SER A 144 14.11 -2.52 -8.30
N TRP A 145 13.38 -1.45 -8.65
CA TRP A 145 12.19 -1.01 -7.90
C TRP A 145 10.87 -1.56 -8.48
N GLY A 146 10.93 -2.48 -9.44
CA GLY A 146 9.79 -3.04 -10.17
C GLY A 146 8.80 -3.87 -9.34
N SER A 147 7.71 -4.28 -9.99
CA SER A 147 6.79 -5.26 -9.41
C SER A 147 7.36 -6.66 -9.54
N ALA A 148 7.09 -7.50 -8.55
CA ALA A 148 7.46 -8.91 -8.64
C ALA A 148 6.68 -9.60 -9.76
N ASP A 149 7.36 -10.43 -10.53
CA ASP A 149 6.71 -11.45 -11.32
C ASP A 149 6.36 -12.60 -10.39
N TYR A 150 5.12 -13.06 -10.44
CA TYR A 150 4.67 -14.19 -9.66
C TYR A 150 3.49 -14.90 -10.33
N LYS A 151 3.42 -16.21 -10.08
CA LYS A 151 2.32 -17.09 -10.49
C LYS A 151 1.41 -17.36 -9.30
N ILE A 152 0.11 -17.38 -9.54
CA ILE A 152 -0.87 -17.79 -8.53
C ILE A 152 -0.93 -19.32 -8.56
N GLN A 153 -0.63 -19.96 -7.44
CA GLN A 153 -0.70 -21.40 -7.27
C GLN A 153 -2.11 -21.83 -6.81
N SER A 154 -2.73 -21.05 -5.91
CA SER A 154 -4.07 -21.33 -5.39
C SER A 154 -4.76 -20.09 -4.81
N GLY A 155 -6.06 -20.23 -4.51
CA GLY A 155 -6.84 -19.24 -3.75
C GLY A 155 -7.39 -18.07 -4.55
N ALA A 156 -6.87 -17.81 -5.74
CA ALA A 156 -7.35 -16.80 -6.68
C ALA A 156 -7.37 -17.32 -8.13
N GLY A 157 -8.14 -16.66 -8.99
CA GLY A 157 -8.14 -16.92 -10.43
C GLY A 157 -7.08 -16.11 -11.19
N ASP A 158 -7.15 -16.13 -12.51
CA ASP A 158 -6.24 -15.37 -13.36
C ASP A 158 -6.42 -13.85 -13.24
N PHE A 159 -5.33 -13.12 -13.51
CA PHE A 159 -5.35 -11.66 -13.54
C PHE A 159 -6.29 -11.13 -14.63
N GLN A 160 -7.11 -10.16 -14.25
CA GLN A 160 -8.05 -9.47 -15.12
C GLN A 160 -7.85 -7.95 -15.04
N PRO A 161 -8.36 -7.17 -16.01
CA PRO A 161 -8.37 -5.71 -15.92
C PRO A 161 -9.03 -5.22 -14.62
N PHE A 162 -8.32 -4.36 -13.89
CA PHE A 162 -8.78 -3.73 -12.66
C PHE A 162 -9.44 -2.39 -12.99
N THR A 163 -10.74 -2.45 -13.28
CA THR A 163 -11.53 -1.30 -13.71
C THR A 163 -12.84 -1.21 -12.92
N ASN A 164 -13.42 -0.01 -12.90
CA ASN A 164 -14.75 0.18 -12.30
C ASN A 164 -15.76 -0.74 -12.98
N ARG A 165 -16.65 -1.32 -12.17
CA ARG A 165 -17.65 -2.33 -12.56
C ARG A 165 -17.10 -3.71 -12.93
N ALA A 166 -15.79 -3.93 -12.91
CA ALA A 166 -15.25 -5.28 -13.02
C ALA A 166 -15.72 -6.14 -11.84
N ARG A 167 -16.00 -7.43 -12.11
CA ARG A 167 -16.57 -8.35 -11.13
C ARG A 167 -15.54 -8.69 -10.05
N ALA A 168 -15.86 -8.40 -8.80
CA ALA A 168 -14.93 -8.52 -7.68
C ALA A 168 -14.63 -9.98 -7.28
N TYR A 169 -15.63 -10.86 -7.38
CA TYR A 169 -15.54 -12.25 -6.94
C TYR A 169 -16.14 -13.19 -7.98
N THR A 170 -15.55 -14.37 -8.16
CA THR A 170 -15.97 -15.33 -9.20
C THR A 170 -17.39 -15.86 -9.03
N ASN A 171 -17.91 -15.88 -7.80
CA ASN A 171 -19.22 -16.44 -7.46
C ASN A 171 -20.19 -15.43 -6.80
N ARG A 172 -19.89 -14.13 -6.85
CA ARG A 172 -20.78 -13.07 -6.35
C ARG A 172 -20.99 -11.99 -7.40
N ILE A 173 -22.06 -11.21 -7.26
CA ILE A 173 -22.41 -10.12 -8.18
C ILE A 173 -21.78 -8.78 -7.79
N TYR A 174 -20.86 -8.77 -6.81
CA TYR A 174 -20.19 -7.54 -6.41
C TYR A 174 -19.21 -7.08 -7.48
N VAL A 175 -19.08 -5.78 -7.62
CA VAL A 175 -18.17 -5.13 -8.57
C VAL A 175 -17.30 -4.11 -7.87
N TRP A 176 -16.12 -3.85 -8.42
CA TRP A 176 -15.22 -2.80 -7.96
C TRP A 176 -15.77 -1.41 -8.30
N ASN A 177 -15.53 -0.44 -7.42
CA ASN A 177 -15.87 0.96 -7.58
C ASN A 177 -14.73 1.84 -7.06
N ASP A 178 -14.78 3.11 -7.40
CA ASP A 178 -13.86 4.14 -6.92
C ASP A 178 -12.38 3.84 -7.28
N ILE A 179 -12.15 3.10 -8.37
CA ILE A 179 -10.81 2.90 -8.95
C ILE A 179 -10.46 4.15 -9.76
N SER A 180 -9.37 4.83 -9.40
CA SER A 180 -8.89 5.97 -10.16
C SER A 180 -8.28 5.52 -11.50
N PRO A 181 -8.60 6.20 -12.63
CA PRO A 181 -7.98 5.89 -13.92
C PRO A 181 -6.47 6.15 -13.93
N THR A 182 -5.97 7.03 -13.06
CA THR A 182 -4.56 7.41 -12.97
C THR A 182 -3.72 6.46 -12.14
N TRP A 183 -4.32 5.49 -11.44
CA TRP A 183 -3.54 4.57 -10.63
C TRP A 183 -2.62 3.70 -11.47
N PRO A 184 -1.41 3.37 -10.98
CA PRO A 184 -0.52 2.48 -11.69
C PRO A 184 -1.01 1.03 -11.68
N LEU A 185 -1.94 0.66 -10.79
CA LEU A 185 -2.48 -0.68 -10.61
C LEU A 185 -3.58 -0.98 -11.62
N LYS A 186 -3.32 -1.85 -12.60
CA LYS A 186 -4.24 -2.13 -13.73
C LYS A 186 -4.80 -3.55 -13.76
N GLN A 187 -4.34 -4.46 -12.90
CA GLN A 187 -4.83 -5.83 -12.88
C GLN A 187 -5.15 -6.31 -11.47
N PHE A 188 -6.11 -7.22 -11.35
CA PHE A 188 -6.43 -7.91 -10.08
C PHE A 188 -6.73 -9.39 -10.33
N ALA A 189 -6.52 -10.22 -9.31
CA ALA A 189 -6.92 -11.62 -9.34
C ALA A 189 -8.19 -11.82 -8.51
N PRO A 190 -9.31 -12.31 -9.10
CA PRO A 190 -10.53 -12.51 -8.36
C PRO A 190 -10.38 -13.68 -7.40
N VAL A 191 -10.92 -13.55 -6.19
CA VAL A 191 -11.01 -14.68 -5.27
C VAL A 191 -12.38 -15.34 -5.34
N THR A 192 -12.42 -16.64 -5.04
CA THR A 192 -13.69 -17.36 -4.95
C THR A 192 -14.34 -17.03 -3.62
N GLY A 193 -15.45 -16.29 -3.66
CA GLY A 193 -16.18 -15.93 -2.44
C GLY A 193 -16.69 -17.17 -1.70
N GLY A 194 -16.78 -17.08 -0.37
CA GLY A 194 -17.37 -18.15 0.45
C GLY A 194 -16.48 -19.36 0.71
N LYS A 195 -15.33 -19.51 0.05
CA LYS A 195 -14.29 -20.46 0.43
C LYS A 195 -13.11 -19.69 1.05
N ARG A 196 -12.81 -19.97 2.33
CA ARG A 196 -11.70 -19.33 3.05
C ARG A 196 -10.37 -20.02 2.71
N VAL A 197 -9.91 -19.85 1.47
CA VAL A 197 -8.67 -20.48 0.98
C VAL A 197 -7.58 -19.40 0.91
N PRO A 198 -6.42 -19.59 1.57
CA PRO A 198 -5.28 -18.70 1.42
C PRO A 198 -4.85 -18.57 -0.05
N ILE A 199 -4.37 -17.38 -0.43
CA ILE A 199 -3.73 -17.22 -1.73
C ILE A 199 -2.29 -17.72 -1.60
N GLN A 200 -1.90 -18.64 -2.48
CA GLN A 200 -0.52 -19.08 -2.61
C GLN A 200 0.05 -18.51 -3.90
N ILE A 201 1.22 -17.89 -3.81
CA ILE A 201 1.94 -17.35 -4.96
C ILE A 201 3.37 -17.88 -4.99
N ALA A 202 3.88 -18.14 -6.20
CA ALA A 202 5.29 -18.38 -6.46
C ALA A 202 5.89 -17.15 -7.11
N VAL A 203 6.68 -16.39 -6.35
CA VAL A 203 7.43 -15.21 -6.82
C VAL A 203 8.62 -15.70 -7.63
N THR A 204 8.65 -15.34 -8.91
CA THR A 204 9.69 -15.73 -9.88
C THR A 204 10.72 -14.64 -10.13
N SER A 205 10.41 -13.39 -9.82
CA SER A 205 11.38 -12.29 -9.77
C SER A 205 11.14 -11.44 -8.52
N PRO A 206 12.19 -11.01 -7.82
CA PRO A 206 12.03 -10.19 -6.63
C PRO A 206 11.41 -8.84 -6.99
N GLY A 207 10.54 -8.33 -6.13
CA GLY A 207 9.91 -7.02 -6.36
C GLY A 207 8.71 -6.77 -5.45
N TRP A 208 7.98 -5.69 -5.74
CA TRP A 208 6.78 -5.35 -4.99
C TRP A 208 5.59 -6.24 -5.36
N VAL A 209 4.96 -6.82 -4.35
CA VAL A 209 3.64 -7.46 -4.45
C VAL A 209 2.63 -6.56 -3.76
N PHE A 210 1.45 -6.40 -4.38
CA PHE A 210 0.35 -5.59 -3.84
C PHE A 210 -0.82 -6.49 -3.47
N ILE A 211 -1.37 -6.26 -2.29
CA ILE A 211 -2.58 -6.93 -1.80
C ILE A 211 -3.58 -5.89 -1.34
N ALA A 212 -4.87 -6.23 -1.36
CA ALA A 212 -5.90 -5.44 -0.73
C ALA A 212 -6.71 -6.26 0.27
N PHE A 213 -7.05 -5.62 1.39
CA PHE A 213 -7.96 -6.16 2.39
C PHE A 213 -9.09 -5.16 2.65
N SER A 214 -10.30 -5.68 2.91
CA SER A 214 -11.35 -4.88 3.53
C SER A 214 -11.09 -4.64 5.01
N GLN A 215 -11.69 -3.60 5.56
CA GLN A 215 -11.49 -3.22 6.97
C GLN A 215 -11.98 -4.27 8.00
N GLY A 216 -12.82 -5.22 7.58
CA GLY A 216 -13.07 -6.51 8.28
C GLY A 216 -13.06 -6.51 9.81
N ASP A 217 -12.50 -7.56 10.41
CA ASP A 217 -11.99 -7.52 11.79
C ASP A 217 -10.63 -6.80 11.73
N PRO A 218 -10.57 -5.52 12.12
CA PRO A 218 -9.36 -4.72 11.95
C PRO A 218 -8.20 -5.31 12.74
N THR A 219 -8.46 -5.93 13.88
CA THR A 219 -7.42 -6.46 14.78
C THR A 219 -6.61 -7.56 14.12
N GLN A 220 -7.26 -8.52 13.47
CA GLN A 220 -6.56 -9.64 12.81
C GLN A 220 -5.78 -9.17 11.58
N VAL A 221 -6.40 -8.34 10.75
CA VAL A 221 -5.78 -7.81 9.53
C VAL A 221 -4.56 -6.96 9.90
N GLU A 222 -4.70 -6.03 10.84
CA GLU A 222 -3.60 -5.17 11.29
C GLU A 222 -2.49 -5.96 11.95
N THR A 223 -2.83 -6.97 12.77
CA THR A 223 -1.82 -7.86 13.39
C THR A 223 -1.00 -8.58 12.32
N TYR A 224 -1.65 -9.15 11.31
CA TYR A 224 -0.93 -9.81 10.21
C TYR A 224 -0.09 -8.83 9.38
N LEU A 225 -0.66 -7.72 8.97
CA LEU A 225 0.04 -6.72 8.16
C LEU A 225 1.28 -6.21 8.89
N LYS A 226 1.15 -5.95 10.20
CA LYS A 226 2.26 -5.57 11.07
C LYS A 226 3.29 -6.69 11.20
N HIS A 227 2.86 -7.92 11.54
CA HIS A 227 3.77 -9.05 11.76
C HIS A 227 4.58 -9.41 10.52
N HIS A 228 4.01 -9.24 9.33
CA HIS A 228 4.67 -9.53 8.07
C HIS A 228 5.19 -8.29 7.34
N SER A 229 5.25 -7.12 8.00
CA SER A 229 5.79 -5.87 7.44
C SER A 229 5.18 -5.47 6.09
N TRP A 230 3.87 -5.63 5.94
CA TRP A 230 3.13 -5.07 4.82
C TRP A 230 2.95 -3.57 5.02
N GLN A 231 3.35 -2.78 4.03
CA GLN A 231 3.31 -1.33 4.08
C GLN A 231 1.98 -0.82 3.49
N PRO A 232 1.27 0.10 4.15
CA PRO A 232 0.10 0.73 3.55
C PRO A 232 0.50 1.56 2.32
N THR A 233 -0.43 1.71 1.38
CA THR A 233 -0.31 2.63 0.25
C THR A 233 -1.37 3.73 0.35
N ALA A 234 -1.23 4.79 -0.45
CA ALA A 234 -2.24 5.83 -0.58
C ALA A 234 -3.52 5.36 -1.31
N TYR A 235 -3.52 4.15 -1.87
CA TYR A 235 -4.61 3.68 -2.72
C TYR A 235 -5.66 2.91 -1.92
N ALA A 236 -6.92 3.28 -2.15
CA ALA A 236 -8.07 2.60 -1.59
C ALA A 236 -9.25 2.68 -2.56
N PHE A 237 -9.95 1.57 -2.74
CA PHE A 237 -11.12 1.43 -3.62
C PHE A 237 -12.27 0.82 -2.82
N SER A 238 -13.42 0.58 -3.45
CA SER A 238 -14.52 -0.10 -2.79
C SER A 238 -15.14 -1.19 -3.67
N TYR A 239 -15.99 -2.04 -3.08
CA TYR A 239 -16.86 -2.94 -3.84
C TYR A 239 -18.31 -2.85 -3.40
N SER A 240 -19.23 -3.21 -4.30
CA SER A 240 -20.68 -2.97 -4.18
C SER A 240 -21.43 -3.84 -3.15
N ALA A 241 -20.78 -4.36 -2.12
CA ALA A 241 -21.50 -4.95 -0.98
C ALA A 241 -22.20 -3.86 -0.15
N ALA A 242 -23.31 -4.24 0.49
CA ALA A 242 -24.24 -3.39 1.25
C ALA A 242 -23.57 -2.18 1.95
N GLY A 243 -23.54 -1.02 1.28
CA GLY A 243 -22.94 0.21 1.81
C GLY A 243 -21.53 0.58 1.33
N LYS A 244 -21.02 -0.04 0.25
CA LYS A 244 -19.66 0.14 -0.30
C LYS A 244 -18.57 -0.24 0.69
N THR A 245 -18.16 -1.50 0.68
CA THR A 245 -17.03 -1.94 1.51
C THR A 245 -15.72 -1.41 0.96
N GLN A 246 -15.01 -0.61 1.77
CA GLN A 246 -13.70 -0.07 1.41
C GLN A 246 -12.62 -1.15 1.48
N MET A 247 -11.73 -1.14 0.50
CA MET A 247 -10.52 -1.95 0.37
C MET A 247 -9.30 -1.04 0.47
N ARG A 248 -8.35 -1.38 1.33
CA ARG A 248 -7.06 -0.67 1.44
C ARG A 248 -5.97 -1.49 0.77
N ILE A 249 -5.11 -0.85 -0.02
CA ILE A 249 -4.01 -1.52 -0.71
C ILE A 249 -2.74 -1.43 0.15
N PHE A 250 -2.07 -2.56 0.28
CA PHE A 250 -0.79 -2.74 0.95
C PHE A 250 0.21 -3.31 -0.03
N ARG A 251 1.49 -3.09 0.24
CA ARG A 251 2.58 -3.65 -0.56
C ARG A 251 3.67 -4.25 0.32
N LYS A 252 4.39 -5.20 -0.26
CA LYS A 252 5.58 -5.78 0.36
C LYS A 252 6.56 -6.17 -0.73
N HIS A 253 7.84 -5.90 -0.50
CA HIS A 253 8.90 -6.41 -1.34
C HIS A 253 9.12 -7.88 -0.99
N LEU A 254 8.90 -8.78 -1.95
CA LEU A 254 9.05 -10.21 -1.75
C LEU A 254 10.26 -10.74 -2.52
N PRO A 255 11.10 -11.60 -1.92
CA PRO A 255 12.11 -12.35 -2.65
C PRO A 255 11.47 -13.46 -3.48
N VAL A 256 12.27 -14.02 -4.39
CA VAL A 256 11.91 -15.26 -5.11
C VAL A 256 11.58 -16.36 -4.11
N GLY A 257 10.52 -17.11 -4.37
CA GLY A 257 10.06 -18.20 -3.50
C GLY A 257 8.54 -18.31 -3.42
N GLU A 258 8.08 -19.22 -2.57
CA GLU A 258 6.67 -19.43 -2.30
C GLU A 258 6.22 -18.56 -1.12
N HIS A 259 5.05 -17.93 -1.27
CA HIS A 259 4.47 -17.06 -0.26
C HIS A 259 2.99 -17.35 -0.09
N VAL A 260 2.53 -17.29 1.16
CA VAL A 260 1.13 -17.53 1.53
C VAL A 260 0.52 -16.25 2.07
N ILE A 261 -0.61 -15.84 1.51
CA ILE A 261 -1.41 -14.71 1.98
C ILE A 261 -2.71 -15.27 2.56
N PRO A 262 -2.85 -15.28 3.90
CA PRO A 262 -4.01 -15.85 4.59
C PRO A 262 -5.30 -15.06 4.39
N TRP A 263 -6.41 -15.74 4.67
CA TRP A 263 -7.77 -15.20 4.56
C TRP A 263 -8.31 -14.81 5.94
N PHE A 264 -8.34 -13.51 6.26
CA PHE A 264 -8.77 -13.03 7.59
C PHE A 264 -10.23 -12.57 7.67
N ASN A 265 -10.73 -11.88 6.64
CA ASN A 265 -12.04 -11.22 6.68
C ASN A 265 -13.01 -11.86 5.69
N PHE A 266 -14.24 -11.37 5.61
CA PHE A 266 -15.24 -11.94 4.70
C PHE A 266 -14.86 -11.83 3.21
N SER A 267 -14.13 -10.77 2.85
CA SER A 267 -13.72 -10.44 1.48
C SER A 267 -12.52 -11.27 1.02
N GLY A 268 -11.68 -11.72 1.95
CA GLY A 268 -10.38 -12.29 1.64
C GLY A 268 -9.37 -11.24 1.15
N PRO A 269 -8.09 -11.64 0.99
CA PRO A 269 -7.11 -10.84 0.28
C PRO A 269 -7.45 -10.75 -1.20
N VAL A 270 -7.10 -9.65 -1.85
CA VAL A 270 -7.11 -9.50 -3.31
C VAL A 270 -5.71 -9.22 -3.78
N LEU A 271 -5.19 -9.99 -4.72
CA LEU A 271 -3.92 -9.66 -5.39
C LEU A 271 -4.16 -8.57 -6.42
N ILE A 272 -3.26 -7.59 -6.45
CA ILE A 272 -3.30 -6.47 -7.39
C ILE A 272 -1.92 -6.36 -8.06
N LYS A 273 -1.91 -6.00 -9.34
CA LYS A 273 -0.69 -5.75 -10.13
C LYS A 273 -0.81 -4.44 -10.91
N PRO A 274 0.33 -3.78 -11.18
CA PRO A 274 0.40 -2.74 -12.21
C PRO A 274 -0.06 -3.19 -13.58
#